data_AF-A0A257K8S8-F1
#
_entry.id   AF-A0A257K8S8-F1
#
_cell.length_a   1.000
_cell.length_b   1.000
_cell.length_c   1.000
_cell.angle_alpha   90.00
_cell.angle_beta   90.00
_cell.angle_gamma   90.00
#
_symmetry.space_group_name_H-M   'P 1'
#
loop_
_entity.id
_entity.type
_entity.pdbx_description
1 polymer ?
#
loop_
_entity_poly.entity_id
_entity_poly.type
_entity_poly.pdbx_seq_one_letter_code
_entity_poly.pdbx_strand_id
1 'polypeptide(L)'
;MKDEELIEPKEPQSIGLLSNSDVVLGVPVPPIDRLKIVSAEDFEDIIREWITGYCKSKYSKVRKPAGAGDKGRDVIAFVDDKGEWDNYQCKHYDHPLFPGDIWLELGKLCYYTYHKHYTLPTKYYFVSPQGVGNSLGDLLDDPAKLKKGLFEEWDTKCKTKITSTETVDLTQELKTYIESIDFSIFNSLDPQELIEQHKQTRYYAARFGGGLQRRLKPSIPNFDDKEYSLRFIEQLFEAYSDHIKVSIEKFEDLKNYNEYFEHFNRNRNCFYWAEALNQFSRDHLPPENTCFEDLKEEVFQGVIDTCNSQHKSGYENVLKTTNEATKLNLIGNALLEKAQVQDKIGICHHLANENKLNWIKK
;
A
#
# COMPACT_ATOMS: atom_id res chain seq x y z
N MET A 1 63.58 18.23 -27.26
CA MET A 1 62.49 17.92 -26.32
C MET A 1 61.83 16.68 -26.86
N LYS A 2 61.87 15.56 -26.12
CA LYS A 2 61.09 14.38 -26.46
C LYS A 2 59.67 14.66 -26.01
N ASP A 3 58.70 14.51 -26.91
CA ASP A 3 57.29 14.51 -26.57
C ASP A 3 57.06 13.37 -25.58
N GLU A 4 56.74 13.72 -24.32
CA GLU A 4 56.25 12.75 -23.36
C GLU A 4 54.82 12.41 -23.78
N GLU A 5 54.64 11.20 -24.32
CA GLU A 5 53.32 10.62 -24.59
C GLU A 5 52.51 10.62 -23.29
N LEU A 6 51.49 11.47 -23.24
CA LEU A 6 50.51 11.46 -22.17
C LEU A 6 49.78 10.11 -22.19
N ILE A 7 49.92 9.35 -21.11
CA ILE A 7 49.22 8.08 -20.93
C ILE A 7 47.74 8.41 -20.68
N GLU A 8 46.85 7.96 -21.57
CA GLU A 8 45.41 8.09 -21.36
C GLU A 8 44.99 7.36 -20.06
N PRO A 9 44.21 8.03 -19.19
CA PRO A 9 43.72 7.40 -17.98
C PRO A 9 42.80 6.24 -18.37
N LYS A 10 43.04 5.07 -17.76
CA LYS A 10 42.21 3.89 -17.98
C LYS A 10 40.77 4.22 -17.59
N GLU A 11 39.86 4.10 -18.55
CA GLU A 11 38.43 4.32 -18.30
C GLU A 11 37.94 3.41 -17.15
N PRO A 12 37.07 3.92 -16.28
CA PRO A 12 36.44 3.10 -15.25
C PRO A 12 35.62 1.99 -15.90
N GLN A 13 35.57 0.82 -15.27
CA GLN A 13 34.70 -0.26 -15.73
C GLN A 13 33.25 0.22 -15.76
N SER A 14 32.62 0.13 -16.94
CA SER A 14 31.21 0.48 -17.10
C SER A 14 30.31 -0.52 -16.38
N ILE A 15 29.14 -0.04 -15.98
CA ILE A 15 28.09 -0.85 -15.36
C ILE A 15 27.36 -1.61 -16.47
N GLY A 16 27.99 -2.65 -17.03
CA GLY A 16 27.36 -3.60 -17.96
C GLY A 16 26.56 -2.98 -19.13
N LEU A 17 25.62 -3.77 -19.67
CA LEU A 17 24.62 -3.28 -20.61
C LEU A 17 23.41 -2.76 -19.82
N LEU A 18 23.05 -1.49 -20.02
CA LEU A 18 21.87 -0.89 -19.41
C LEU A 18 20.64 -1.08 -20.30
N SER A 19 19.49 -1.39 -19.70
CA SER A 19 18.21 -1.33 -20.40
C SER A 19 17.72 0.12 -20.50
N ASN A 20 16.77 0.39 -21.40
CA ASN A 20 16.10 1.71 -21.46
C ASN A 20 15.47 2.09 -20.10
N SER A 21 14.96 1.10 -19.36
CA SER A 21 14.41 1.33 -18.03
C SER A 21 15.49 1.76 -17.04
N ASP A 22 16.67 1.13 -17.07
CA ASP A 22 17.78 1.50 -16.17
C ASP A 22 18.30 2.91 -16.47
N VAL A 23 18.28 3.33 -17.74
CA VAL A 23 18.68 4.69 -18.14
C VAL A 23 17.66 5.74 -17.71
N VAL A 24 16.36 5.45 -17.82
CA VAL A 24 15.29 6.42 -17.54
C VAL A 24 14.95 6.48 -16.04
N LEU A 25 14.90 5.33 -15.37
CA LEU A 25 14.42 5.21 -13.98
C LEU A 25 15.55 4.93 -12.98
N GLY A 26 16.74 4.58 -13.45
CA GLY A 26 17.83 4.09 -12.61
C GLY A 26 17.72 2.61 -12.27
N VAL A 27 18.82 2.04 -11.78
CA VAL A 27 18.85 0.65 -11.29
C VAL A 27 18.00 0.56 -10.01
N PRO A 28 17.04 -0.39 -9.92
CA PRO A 28 16.21 -0.54 -8.73
C PRO A 28 17.04 -0.81 -7.46
N VAL A 29 16.81 -0.01 -6.42
CA VAL A 29 17.38 -0.27 -5.09
C VAL A 29 16.65 -1.46 -4.46
N PRO A 30 17.35 -2.53 -4.05
CA PRO A 30 16.74 -3.67 -3.37
C PRO A 30 15.93 -3.23 -2.14
N PRO A 31 14.79 -3.88 -1.81
CA PRO A 31 13.95 -3.47 -0.69
C PRO A 31 14.69 -3.37 0.66
N ILE A 32 15.62 -4.30 0.92
CA ILE A 32 16.42 -4.30 2.14
C ILE A 32 17.37 -3.10 2.24
N ASP A 33 17.93 -2.65 1.12
CA ASP A 33 18.77 -1.46 1.08
C ASP A 33 17.93 -0.19 1.11
N ARG A 34 16.70 -0.25 0.57
CA ARG A 34 15.75 0.85 0.65
C ARG A 34 15.39 1.20 2.10
N LEU A 35 15.19 0.20 2.97
CA LEU A 35 14.95 0.45 4.40
C LEU A 35 16.07 1.28 5.05
N LYS A 36 17.32 1.14 4.59
CA LYS A 36 18.49 1.84 5.14
C LYS A 36 18.57 3.32 4.75
N ILE A 37 17.92 3.71 3.64
CA ILE A 37 18.04 5.06 3.07
C ILE A 37 16.80 5.94 3.25
N VAL A 38 15.64 5.35 3.59
CA VAL A 38 14.44 6.13 3.92
C VAL A 38 14.67 6.96 5.19
N SER A 39 13.88 8.02 5.37
CA SER A 39 13.93 8.81 6.60
C SER A 39 13.44 7.99 7.80
N ALA A 40 13.83 8.38 9.02
CA ALA A 40 13.32 7.73 10.24
C ALA A 40 11.78 7.84 10.33
N GLU A 41 11.21 8.96 9.91
CA GLU A 41 9.76 9.18 9.89
C GLU A 41 9.06 8.25 8.89
N ASP A 42 9.62 8.12 7.69
CA ASP A 42 9.13 7.18 6.67
C ASP A 42 9.24 5.73 7.12
N PHE A 43 10.32 5.38 7.83
CA PHE A 43 10.51 4.03 8.36
C PHE A 43 9.41 3.68 9.36
N GLU A 44 9.07 4.58 10.29
CA GLU A 44 7.93 4.40 11.19
C GLU A 44 6.59 4.27 10.44
N ASP A 45 6.39 5.03 9.36
CA ASP A 45 5.19 4.91 8.53
C ASP A 45 5.14 3.57 7.78
N ILE A 46 6.27 3.05 7.29
CA ILE A 46 6.37 1.69 6.72
C ILE A 46 5.95 0.64 7.75
N ILE A 47 6.37 0.77 9.01
CA ILE A 47 5.94 -0.14 10.09
C ILE A 47 4.43 -0.02 10.30
N ARG A 48 3.89 1.20 10.36
CA ARG A 48 2.46 1.44 10.52
C ARG A 48 1.64 0.88 9.34
N GLU A 49 2.12 1.03 8.12
CA GLU A 49 1.52 0.48 6.90
C GLU A 49 1.52 -1.05 6.93
N TRP A 50 2.63 -1.67 7.34
CA TRP A 50 2.73 -3.11 7.53
C TRP A 50 1.73 -3.63 8.58
N ILE A 51 1.67 -3.02 9.77
CA ILE A 51 0.71 -3.44 10.82
C ILE A 51 -0.73 -3.29 10.32
N THR A 52 -1.05 -2.17 9.68
CA THR A 52 -2.41 -1.86 9.19
C THR A 52 -2.81 -2.71 8.00
N GLY A 53 -1.85 -3.10 7.16
CA GLY A 53 -2.09 -3.87 5.94
C GLY A 53 -2.07 -5.39 6.19
N TYR A 54 -0.96 -5.87 6.75
CA TYR A 54 -0.67 -7.29 6.93
C TYR A 54 -1.24 -7.82 8.25
N CYS A 55 -0.98 -7.14 9.37
CA CYS A 55 -1.41 -7.57 10.71
C CYS A 55 -2.86 -7.17 11.07
N LYS A 56 -3.68 -6.75 10.11
CA LYS A 56 -5.05 -6.25 10.33
C LYS A 56 -6.02 -7.22 11.00
N SER A 57 -5.74 -8.53 10.96
CA SER A 57 -6.53 -9.53 11.67
C SER A 57 -6.15 -9.66 13.16
N LYS A 58 -4.97 -9.14 13.56
CA LYS A 58 -4.46 -9.17 14.93
C LYS A 58 -4.83 -7.92 15.72
N TYR A 59 -4.91 -6.75 15.06
CA TYR A 59 -5.04 -5.46 15.74
C TYR A 59 -6.31 -4.72 15.32
N SER A 60 -7.03 -4.19 16.30
CA SER A 60 -8.22 -3.35 16.09
C SER A 60 -7.85 -1.90 15.74
N LYS A 61 -6.70 -1.42 16.21
CA LYS A 61 -6.28 -0.02 16.03
C LYS A 61 -4.76 0.14 16.06
N VAL A 62 -4.23 0.98 15.18
CA VAL A 62 -2.80 1.35 15.14
C VAL A 62 -2.66 2.86 15.33
N ARG A 63 -1.67 3.31 16.11
CA ARG A 63 -1.33 4.73 16.27
C ARG A 63 0.17 4.93 16.17
N LYS A 64 0.57 6.09 15.66
CA LYS A 64 1.93 6.63 15.70
C LYS A 64 1.89 7.89 16.56
N PRO A 65 2.14 7.80 17.87
CA PRO A 65 2.26 8.97 18.74
C PRO A 65 3.36 9.91 18.23
N ALA A 66 3.25 11.21 18.53
CA ALA A 66 4.23 12.19 18.07
C ALA A 66 4.52 13.24 19.14
N GLY A 67 5.72 13.81 19.08
CA GLY A 67 6.19 14.86 19.97
C GLY A 67 6.43 14.39 21.41
N ALA A 68 6.53 15.34 22.35
CA ALA A 68 6.85 15.06 23.75
C ALA A 68 5.83 14.16 24.48
N GLY A 69 4.63 13.99 23.93
CA GLY A 69 3.58 13.12 24.47
C GLY A 69 3.78 11.63 24.16
N ASP A 70 4.71 11.30 23.26
CA ASP A 70 4.99 9.93 22.85
C ASP A 70 5.48 9.06 24.02
N LYS A 71 6.45 9.58 24.78
CA LYS A 71 7.05 8.89 25.93
C LYS A 71 7.77 7.59 25.53
N GLY A 72 8.35 7.54 24.34
CA GLY A 72 9.16 6.42 23.84
C GLY A 72 8.32 5.28 23.27
N ARG A 73 7.35 5.60 22.40
CA ARG A 73 6.43 4.64 21.77
C ARG A 73 6.18 5.01 20.30
N ASP A 74 7.09 4.66 19.41
CA ASP A 74 7.00 5.13 18.01
C ASP A 74 5.74 4.63 17.28
N VAL A 75 5.47 3.33 17.28
CA VAL A 75 4.23 2.76 16.71
C VAL A 75 3.59 1.79 17.70
N ILE A 76 2.30 2.00 17.99
CA ILE A 76 1.52 1.18 18.93
C ILE A 76 0.35 0.51 18.22
N ALA A 77 0.12 -0.76 18.52
CA ALA A 77 -0.95 -1.55 17.94
C ALA A 77 -1.80 -2.20 19.05
N PHE A 78 -3.09 -1.84 19.10
CA PHE A 78 -4.04 -2.36 20.08
C PHE A 78 -4.65 -3.65 19.56
N VAL A 79 -4.61 -4.70 20.37
CA VAL A 79 -5.23 -6.00 20.08
C VAL A 79 -6.75 -5.87 20.18
N ASP A 80 -7.23 -5.19 21.22
CA ASP A 80 -8.65 -4.95 21.45
C ASP A 80 -8.91 -3.59 22.13
N ASP A 81 -10.19 -3.29 22.38
CA ASP A 81 -10.62 -2.08 23.08
C ASP A 81 -10.42 -2.14 24.60
N LYS A 82 -9.96 -3.28 25.15
CA LYS A 82 -9.70 -3.46 26.59
C LYS A 82 -8.30 -2.98 26.99
N GLY A 83 -7.49 -2.59 26.01
CA GLY A 83 -6.19 -1.96 26.24
C GLY A 83 -5.02 -2.93 26.22
N GLU A 84 -5.19 -4.16 25.69
CA GLU A 84 -4.05 -4.98 25.29
C GLU A 84 -3.39 -4.38 24.05
N TRP A 85 -2.06 -4.23 24.07
CA TRP A 85 -1.34 -3.57 23.00
C TRP A 85 0.10 -4.05 22.88
N ASP A 86 0.64 -3.96 21.67
CA ASP A 86 2.04 -4.22 21.36
C ASP A 86 2.73 -2.90 20.98
N ASN A 87 3.99 -2.76 21.39
CA ASN A 87 4.86 -1.63 21.05
C ASN A 87 5.85 -2.01 19.97
N TYR A 88 6.05 -1.12 18.99
CA TYR A 88 7.06 -1.23 17.96
C TYR A 88 7.98 -0.01 18.05
N GLN A 89 9.10 -0.18 18.74
CA GLN A 89 10.14 0.84 18.89
C GLN A 89 11.08 0.79 17.69
N CYS A 90 10.94 1.78 16.82
CA CYS A 90 11.74 1.99 15.64
C CYS A 90 13.08 2.68 15.98
N LYS A 91 14.17 2.16 15.43
CA LYS A 91 15.51 2.74 15.52
C LYS A 91 16.17 2.68 14.16
N HIS A 92 16.15 3.82 13.46
CA HIS A 92 16.77 3.98 12.15
C HIS A 92 18.22 4.43 12.31
N TYR A 93 19.12 3.46 12.47
CA TYR A 93 20.57 3.69 12.54
C TYR A 93 21.28 3.15 11.30
N ASP A 94 22.49 3.64 11.07
CA ASP A 94 23.41 3.20 10.02
C ASP A 94 24.12 1.87 10.33
N HIS A 95 23.75 1.21 11.42
CA HIS A 95 24.24 -0.10 11.86
C HIS A 95 23.11 -0.97 12.45
N PRO A 96 23.29 -2.30 12.55
CA PRO A 96 22.42 -3.17 13.33
C PRO A 96 22.36 -2.73 14.79
N LEU A 97 21.24 -2.98 15.47
CA LEU A 97 21.11 -2.62 16.88
C LEU A 97 22.01 -3.48 17.77
N PHE A 98 22.67 -2.83 18.73
CA PHE A 98 23.49 -3.45 19.76
C PHE A 98 22.91 -3.18 21.16
N PRO A 99 23.37 -3.88 22.21
CA PRO A 99 22.86 -3.66 23.57
C PRO A 99 22.91 -2.19 24.01
N GLY A 100 23.96 -1.47 23.62
CA GLY A 100 24.15 -0.05 23.98
C GLY A 100 23.06 0.89 23.47
N ASP A 101 22.30 0.48 22.46
CA ASP A 101 21.27 1.29 21.78
C ASP A 101 19.89 1.16 22.43
N ILE A 102 19.66 0.07 23.16
CA ILE A 102 18.32 -0.28 23.65
C ILE A 102 18.10 0.07 25.12
N TRP A 103 19.17 0.26 25.91
CA TRP A 103 19.06 0.46 27.36
C TRP A 103 18.17 1.63 27.73
N LEU A 104 18.31 2.75 27.02
CA LEU A 104 17.48 3.94 27.25
C LEU A 104 15.99 3.66 27.00
N GLU A 105 15.67 2.88 25.98
CA GLU A 105 14.28 2.59 25.62
C GLU A 105 13.63 1.63 26.60
N LEU A 106 14.37 0.64 27.09
CA LEU A 106 13.95 -0.20 28.21
C LEU A 106 13.70 0.65 29.47
N GLY A 107 14.63 1.57 29.79
CA GLY A 107 14.51 2.47 30.93
C GLY A 107 13.27 3.38 30.85
N LYS A 108 13.00 3.95 29.68
CA LYS A 108 11.78 4.75 29.43
C LYS A 108 10.52 3.92 29.63
N LEU A 109 10.46 2.71 29.05
CA LEU A 109 9.30 1.83 29.24
C LEU A 109 9.03 1.60 30.72
N CYS A 110 10.04 1.14 31.46
CA CYS A 110 9.92 0.86 32.89
C CYS A 110 9.49 2.09 33.70
N TYR A 111 10.09 3.25 33.44
CA TYR A 111 9.76 4.49 34.14
C TYR A 111 8.32 4.94 33.87
N TYR A 112 7.91 5.01 32.60
CA TYR A 112 6.59 5.52 32.26
C TYR A 112 5.45 4.56 32.64
N THR A 113 5.69 3.24 32.63
CA THR A 113 4.72 2.27 33.13
C THR A 113 4.66 2.26 34.66
N TYR A 114 5.78 2.46 35.36
CA TYR A 114 5.82 2.63 36.82
C TYR A 114 4.96 3.82 37.27
N HIS A 115 5.10 4.96 36.58
CA HIS A 115 4.30 6.16 36.80
C HIS A 115 2.87 6.09 36.22
N LYS A 116 2.46 4.94 35.69
CA LYS A 116 1.11 4.68 35.17
C LYS A 116 0.69 5.64 34.05
N HIS A 117 1.64 6.16 33.27
CA HIS A 117 1.32 6.94 32.08
C HIS A 117 0.69 6.08 30.99
N TYR A 118 1.01 4.79 30.98
CA TYR A 118 0.37 3.76 30.17
C TYR A 118 0.63 2.37 30.79
N THR A 119 -0.13 1.37 30.37
CA THR A 119 0.03 -0.03 30.80
C THR A 119 1.23 -0.68 30.14
N LEU A 120 1.79 -1.74 30.74
CA LEU A 120 2.84 -2.53 30.09
C LEU A 120 2.28 -3.18 28.81
N PRO A 121 3.00 -3.16 27.67
CA PRO A 121 2.57 -3.84 26.47
C PRO A 121 2.69 -5.36 26.60
N THR A 122 1.91 -6.09 25.80
CA THR A 122 1.98 -7.56 25.71
C THR A 122 3.28 -8.00 25.02
N LYS A 123 3.69 -7.30 23.97
CA LYS A 123 5.00 -7.44 23.31
C LYS A 123 5.62 -6.08 23.02
N TYR A 124 6.95 -6.04 23.09
CA TYR A 124 7.76 -4.88 22.75
C TYR A 124 8.79 -5.28 21.71
N TYR A 125 8.65 -4.79 20.49
CA TYR A 125 9.55 -5.07 19.38
C TYR A 125 10.53 -3.93 19.17
N PHE A 126 11.82 -4.25 19.11
CA PHE A 126 12.82 -3.40 18.50
C PHE A 126 12.80 -3.59 16.98
N VAL A 127 12.67 -2.50 16.24
CA VAL A 127 12.54 -2.51 14.79
C VAL A 127 13.61 -1.60 14.18
N SER A 128 14.44 -2.14 13.31
CA SER A 128 15.54 -1.40 12.67
C SER A 128 15.70 -1.83 11.22
N PRO A 129 16.12 -0.92 10.31
CA PRO A 129 16.42 -1.28 8.92
C PRO A 129 17.42 -2.42 8.75
N GLN A 130 18.33 -2.59 9.73
CA GLN A 130 19.41 -3.57 9.69
C GLN A 130 19.25 -4.68 10.73
N GLY A 131 18.10 -4.74 11.40
CA GLY A 131 17.81 -5.73 12.44
C GLY A 131 18.70 -5.55 13.67
N VAL A 132 18.90 -6.65 14.39
CA VAL A 132 19.74 -6.70 15.60
C VAL A 132 21.05 -7.43 15.32
N GLY A 133 22.16 -6.94 15.87
CA GLY A 133 23.42 -7.67 15.86
C GLY A 133 23.38 -8.87 16.80
N ASN A 134 24.23 -9.88 16.56
CA ASN A 134 24.25 -11.13 17.33
C ASN A 134 24.29 -10.93 18.85
N SER A 135 25.10 -9.98 19.33
CA SER A 135 25.21 -9.70 20.77
C SER A 135 23.91 -9.20 21.40
N LEU A 136 23.09 -8.48 20.64
CA LEU A 136 21.77 -8.06 21.09
C LEU A 136 20.76 -9.20 20.94
N GLY A 137 20.82 -9.97 19.85
CA GLY A 137 20.00 -11.18 19.68
C GLY A 137 20.15 -12.16 20.86
N ASP A 138 21.38 -12.56 21.17
CA ASP A 138 21.70 -13.44 22.31
C ASP A 138 21.21 -12.87 23.66
N LEU A 139 21.16 -11.54 23.78
CA LEU A 139 20.72 -10.86 24.99
C LEU A 139 19.19 -10.81 25.09
N LEU A 140 18.47 -10.63 23.98
CA LEU A 140 17.01 -10.69 23.93
C LEU A 140 16.49 -12.12 24.19
N ASP A 141 17.26 -13.14 23.81
CA ASP A 141 16.96 -14.55 24.10
C ASP A 141 17.17 -14.94 25.57
N ASP A 142 17.82 -14.09 26.38
CA ASP A 142 18.03 -14.28 27.82
C ASP A 142 17.42 -13.12 28.63
N PRO A 143 16.10 -13.18 28.94
CA PRO A 143 15.40 -12.14 29.70
C PRO A 143 16.02 -11.85 31.08
N ALA A 144 16.64 -12.85 31.72
CA ALA A 144 17.28 -12.66 33.02
C ALA A 144 18.55 -11.82 32.89
N LYS A 145 19.37 -12.10 31.88
CA LYS A 145 20.57 -11.32 31.56
C LYS A 145 20.22 -9.92 31.05
N LEU A 146 19.17 -9.78 30.23
CA LEU A 146 18.67 -8.48 29.78
C LEU A 146 18.26 -7.58 30.96
N LYS A 147 17.47 -8.13 31.90
CA LYS A 147 17.06 -7.42 33.12
C LYS A 147 18.26 -7.02 33.98
N LYS A 148 19.20 -7.94 34.19
CA LYS A 148 20.43 -7.66 34.93
C LYS A 148 21.24 -6.53 34.28
N GLY A 149 21.43 -6.59 32.96
CA GLY A 149 22.15 -5.58 32.19
C GLY A 149 21.51 -4.19 32.29
N LEU A 150 20.18 -4.10 32.30
CA LEU A 150 19.48 -2.82 32.48
C LEU A 150 19.84 -2.15 33.81
N PHE A 151 19.96 -2.92 34.90
CA PHE A 151 20.36 -2.38 36.20
C PHE A 151 21.83 -1.94 36.20
N GLU A 152 22.71 -2.70 35.57
CA GLU A 152 24.15 -2.38 35.48
C GLU A 152 24.41 -1.12 34.65
N GLU A 153 23.64 -0.92 33.56
CA GLU A 153 23.78 0.21 32.64
C GLU A 153 22.88 1.41 33.00
N TRP A 154 22.12 1.35 34.09
CA TRP A 154 21.13 2.38 34.41
C TRP A 154 21.76 3.77 34.60
N ASP A 155 22.82 3.86 35.41
CA ASP A 155 23.46 5.12 35.73
C ASP A 155 24.11 5.78 34.50
N THR A 156 24.63 4.97 33.57
CA THR A 156 25.35 5.43 32.38
C THR A 156 24.40 5.75 31.21
N LYS A 157 23.31 4.98 31.05
CA LYS A 157 22.44 5.05 29.87
C LYS A 157 21.06 5.65 30.14
N CYS A 158 20.52 5.51 31.35
CA CYS A 158 19.11 5.81 31.63
C CYS A 158 18.92 7.04 32.53
N LYS A 159 19.64 7.09 33.66
CA LYS A 159 19.43 8.01 34.79
C LYS A 159 19.17 9.48 34.39
N THR A 160 19.91 10.00 33.42
CA THR A 160 19.84 11.41 33.01
C THR A 160 19.18 11.62 31.64
N LYS A 161 18.70 10.55 30.99
CA LYS A 161 18.25 10.56 29.59
C LYS A 161 16.80 10.14 29.40
N ILE A 162 16.15 9.59 30.42
CA ILE A 162 14.73 9.18 30.35
C ILE A 162 13.81 10.40 30.17
N THR A 163 14.02 11.47 30.96
CA THR A 163 13.24 12.71 30.91
C THR A 163 14.15 13.92 31.05
N SER A 164 13.74 15.07 30.50
CA SER A 164 14.46 16.34 30.64
C SER A 164 14.18 17.07 31.95
N THR A 165 13.22 16.61 32.75
CA THR A 165 12.71 17.32 33.94
C THR A 165 13.43 16.95 35.23
N GLU A 166 13.96 15.74 35.33
CA GLU A 166 14.57 15.21 36.55
C GLU A 166 15.56 14.10 36.23
N THR A 167 16.42 13.79 37.22
CA THR A 167 17.24 12.58 37.21
C THR A 167 16.43 11.42 37.78
N VAL A 168 16.44 10.29 37.08
CA VAL A 168 15.70 9.09 37.47
C VAL A 168 16.66 8.12 38.17
N ASP A 169 16.77 8.23 39.49
CA ASP A 169 17.52 7.27 40.32
C ASP A 169 16.79 5.92 40.41
N LEU A 170 17.55 4.81 40.48
CA LEU A 170 16.99 3.49 40.82
C LEU A 170 16.63 3.43 42.31
N THR A 171 15.51 4.06 42.68
CA THR A 171 14.96 3.91 44.02
C THR A 171 14.56 2.46 44.27
N GLN A 172 14.43 2.08 45.55
CA GLN A 172 14.03 0.72 45.89
C GLN A 172 12.67 0.35 45.31
N GLU A 173 11.74 1.30 45.23
CA GLU A 173 10.41 1.09 44.64
C GLU A 173 10.47 0.85 43.13
N LEU A 174 11.23 1.66 42.39
CA LEU A 174 11.39 1.49 40.94
C LEU A 174 12.11 0.17 40.62
N LYS A 175 13.13 -0.17 41.41
CA LYS A 175 13.84 -1.44 41.29
C LYS A 175 12.90 -2.64 41.49
N THR A 176 12.14 -2.65 42.58
CA THR A 176 11.15 -3.70 42.86
C THR A 176 10.10 -3.80 41.74
N TYR A 177 9.69 -2.66 41.17
CA TYR A 177 8.78 -2.66 40.03
C TYR A 177 9.40 -3.31 38.79
N ILE A 178 10.62 -2.91 38.39
CA ILE A 178 11.34 -3.49 37.26
C ILE A 178 11.57 -5.00 37.45
N GLU A 179 11.88 -5.42 38.68
CA GLU A 179 12.05 -6.84 39.02
C GLU A 179 10.77 -7.65 38.76
N SER A 180 9.58 -7.05 38.96
CA SER A 180 8.29 -7.71 38.73
C SER A 180 7.87 -7.80 37.26
N ILE A 181 8.48 -7.04 36.36
CA ILE A 181 8.22 -7.11 34.92
C ILE A 181 8.79 -8.42 34.35
N ASP A 182 7.99 -9.12 33.53
CA ASP A 182 8.50 -10.19 32.69
C ASP A 182 9.22 -9.61 31.47
N PHE A 183 10.54 -9.81 31.39
CA PHE A 183 11.37 -9.32 30.28
C PHE A 183 11.26 -10.18 29.02
N SER A 184 10.51 -11.29 29.04
CA SER A 184 10.21 -12.09 27.84
C SER A 184 9.29 -11.37 26.82
N ILE A 185 8.77 -10.20 27.19
CA ILE A 185 7.99 -9.34 26.29
C ILE A 185 8.85 -8.67 25.21
N PHE A 186 10.16 -8.50 25.44
CA PHE A 186 11.06 -7.83 24.53
C PHE A 186 11.49 -8.77 23.40
N ASN A 187 11.40 -8.29 22.17
CA ASN A 187 11.77 -9.03 20.97
C ASN A 187 12.27 -8.06 19.89
N SER A 188 12.61 -8.57 18.71
CA SER A 188 12.97 -7.79 17.54
C SER A 188 12.20 -8.24 16.32
N LEU A 189 11.92 -7.32 15.39
CA LEU A 189 11.35 -7.65 14.10
C LEU A 189 12.46 -7.83 13.06
N ASP A 190 12.49 -8.96 12.38
CA ASP A 190 13.43 -9.21 11.30
C ASP A 190 13.09 -8.34 10.06
N PRO A 191 14.06 -7.59 9.50
CA PRO A 191 13.79 -6.72 8.35
C PRO A 191 13.34 -7.47 7.09
N GLN A 192 13.83 -8.70 6.87
CA GLN A 192 13.46 -9.51 5.72
C GLN A 192 12.02 -10.02 5.87
N GLU A 193 11.64 -10.48 7.06
CA GLU A 193 10.27 -10.83 7.40
C GLU A 193 9.32 -9.64 7.19
N LEU A 194 9.70 -8.44 7.69
CA LEU A 194 8.94 -7.21 7.47
C LEU A 194 8.70 -6.95 5.97
N ILE A 195 9.73 -7.06 5.13
CA ILE A 195 9.62 -6.83 3.68
C ILE A 195 8.69 -7.85 3.03
N GLU A 196 8.84 -9.13 3.35
CA GLU A 196 8.03 -10.21 2.77
C GLU A 196 6.55 -10.09 3.13
N GLN A 197 6.27 -9.69 4.36
CA GLN A 197 4.91 -9.44 4.83
C GLN A 197 4.36 -8.13 4.25
N HIS A 198 5.15 -7.06 4.21
CA HIS A 198 4.75 -5.78 3.62
C HIS A 198 4.41 -5.94 2.14
N LYS A 199 5.08 -6.84 1.40
CA LYS A 199 4.78 -7.16 -0.02
C LYS A 199 3.35 -7.63 -0.29
N GLN A 200 2.67 -8.12 0.73
CA GLN A 200 1.28 -8.58 0.65
C GLN A 200 0.28 -7.44 0.89
N THR A 201 0.75 -6.23 1.17
CA THR A 201 -0.09 -5.06 1.42
C THR A 201 -0.23 -4.18 0.18
N ARG A 202 -1.31 -3.38 0.16
CA ARG A 202 -1.56 -2.35 -0.85
C ARG A 202 -0.53 -1.21 -0.88
N TYR A 203 0.33 -1.11 0.13
CA TYR A 203 1.31 -0.04 0.28
C TYR A 203 2.66 -0.38 -0.35
N TYR A 204 2.95 -1.66 -0.63
CA TYR A 204 4.28 -2.10 -1.03
C TYR A 204 4.79 -1.44 -2.30
N ALA A 205 3.99 -1.40 -3.36
CA ALA A 205 4.43 -0.86 -4.64
C ALA A 205 4.81 0.62 -4.55
N ALA A 206 4.13 1.39 -3.69
CA ALA A 206 4.44 2.80 -3.46
C ALA A 206 5.77 2.99 -2.70
N ARG A 207 6.07 2.12 -1.73
CA ARG A 207 7.31 2.20 -0.94
C ARG A 207 8.51 1.61 -1.66
N PHE A 208 8.36 0.41 -2.22
CA PHE A 208 9.47 -0.43 -2.71
C PHE A 208 9.50 -0.62 -4.23
N GLY A 209 8.46 -0.19 -4.96
CA GLY A 209 8.35 -0.44 -6.40
C GLY A 209 8.12 -1.92 -6.74
N GLY A 210 8.65 -2.36 -7.87
CA GLY A 210 8.52 -3.76 -8.34
C GLY A 210 7.25 -4.07 -9.13
N GLY A 211 6.44 -3.04 -9.43
CA GLY A 211 5.21 -3.17 -10.21
C GLY A 211 4.04 -3.70 -9.40
N LEU A 212 2.85 -3.68 -10.02
CA LEU A 212 1.64 -4.20 -9.40
C LEU A 212 1.55 -5.72 -9.54
N GLN A 213 0.84 -6.36 -8.62
CA GLN A 213 0.61 -7.80 -8.68
C GLN A 213 -0.16 -8.21 -9.93
N ARG A 214 -0.16 -9.51 -10.25
CA ARG A 214 -0.94 -10.02 -11.37
C ARG A 214 -2.43 -9.88 -11.08
N ARG A 215 -3.15 -9.17 -11.95
CA ARG A 215 -4.62 -9.11 -11.91
C ARG A 215 -5.24 -10.44 -12.39
N LEU A 216 -6.24 -10.92 -11.65
CA LEU A 216 -7.05 -12.09 -12.05
C LEU A 216 -8.14 -11.67 -13.04
N LYS A 217 -8.59 -12.61 -13.87
CA LYS A 217 -9.75 -12.38 -14.75
C LYS A 217 -11.02 -12.25 -13.90
N PRO A 218 -11.95 -11.34 -14.23
CA PRO A 218 -13.21 -11.23 -13.51
C PRO A 218 -14.04 -12.51 -13.66
N SER A 219 -14.75 -12.88 -12.60
CA SER A 219 -15.89 -13.77 -12.69
C SER A 219 -17.11 -12.96 -13.08
N ILE A 220 -17.81 -13.36 -14.14
CA ILE A 220 -18.99 -12.65 -14.64
C ILE A 220 -20.21 -13.44 -14.18
N PRO A 221 -21.05 -12.89 -13.29
CA PRO A 221 -22.24 -13.59 -12.83
C PRO A 221 -23.22 -13.80 -13.98
N ASN A 222 -24.20 -14.71 -13.81
CA ASN A 222 -25.35 -14.74 -14.71
C ASN A 222 -26.12 -13.42 -14.62
N PHE A 223 -26.79 -13.03 -15.71
CA PHE A 223 -27.62 -11.84 -15.69
C PHE A 223 -28.76 -12.02 -14.68
N ASP A 224 -28.97 -11.02 -13.83
CA ASP A 224 -30.02 -11.01 -12.82
C ASP A 224 -30.82 -9.70 -12.79
N ASP A 225 -31.94 -9.71 -12.07
CA ASP A 225 -32.88 -8.57 -12.05
C ASP A 225 -32.28 -7.29 -11.45
N LYS A 226 -31.21 -7.39 -10.65
CA LYS A 226 -30.57 -6.22 -10.04
C LYS A 226 -29.81 -5.41 -11.09
N GLU A 227 -29.32 -6.06 -12.15
CA GLU A 227 -28.58 -5.37 -13.21
C GLU A 227 -29.46 -4.46 -14.06
N TYR A 228 -30.78 -4.66 -14.10
CA TYR A 228 -31.69 -3.69 -14.72
C TYR A 228 -31.61 -2.29 -14.08
N SER A 229 -31.16 -2.19 -12.82
CA SER A 229 -30.96 -0.90 -12.14
C SER A 229 -29.68 -0.18 -12.55
N LEU A 230 -28.78 -0.83 -13.29
CA LEU A 230 -27.55 -0.22 -13.78
C LEU A 230 -27.90 0.65 -14.99
N ARG A 231 -27.61 1.95 -14.89
CA ARG A 231 -27.96 2.94 -15.91
C ARG A 231 -27.35 2.63 -17.28
N PHE A 232 -26.19 2.01 -17.37
CA PHE A 232 -25.62 1.58 -18.66
C PHE A 232 -26.43 0.45 -19.33
N ILE A 233 -27.07 -0.44 -18.55
CA ILE A 233 -27.92 -1.52 -19.07
C ILE A 233 -29.18 -0.92 -19.69
N GLU A 234 -29.82 0.01 -18.97
CA GLU A 234 -30.95 0.79 -19.49
C GLU A 234 -30.58 1.51 -20.78
N GLN A 235 -29.47 2.25 -20.80
CA GLN A 235 -29.02 2.97 -22.00
C GLN A 235 -28.72 2.03 -23.19
N LEU A 236 -28.24 0.80 -22.95
CA LEU A 236 -28.04 -0.19 -24.01
C LEU A 236 -29.37 -0.64 -24.61
N PHE A 237 -30.39 -0.92 -23.79
CA PHE A 237 -31.72 -1.27 -24.28
C PHE A 237 -32.37 -0.13 -25.05
N GLU A 238 -32.25 1.11 -24.56
CA GLU A 238 -32.70 2.29 -25.28
C GLU A 238 -31.99 2.39 -26.65
N ALA A 239 -30.65 2.22 -26.67
CA ALA A 239 -29.83 2.29 -27.88
C ALA A 239 -30.22 1.26 -28.94
N TYR A 240 -30.50 0.02 -28.52
CA TYR A 240 -31.00 -1.02 -29.42
C TYR A 240 -32.40 -0.70 -29.91
N SER A 241 -33.29 -0.29 -29.01
CA SER A 241 -34.68 0.06 -29.33
C SER A 241 -34.76 1.19 -30.36
N ASP A 242 -33.92 2.21 -30.21
CA ASP A 242 -33.80 3.29 -31.17
C ASP A 242 -33.27 2.80 -32.54
N HIS A 243 -32.40 1.80 -32.58
CA HIS A 243 -31.89 1.30 -33.86
C HIS A 243 -32.92 0.48 -34.63
N ILE A 244 -33.63 -0.45 -33.97
CA ILE A 244 -34.62 -1.32 -34.62
C ILE A 244 -36.03 -0.74 -34.66
N LYS A 245 -36.27 0.39 -33.98
CA LYS A 245 -37.58 1.05 -33.85
C LYS A 245 -38.64 0.15 -33.19
N VAL A 246 -38.21 -0.71 -32.26
CA VAL A 246 -39.04 -1.61 -31.45
C VAL A 246 -38.57 -1.50 -29.99
N SER A 247 -39.49 -1.43 -29.03
CA SER A 247 -39.14 -1.37 -27.59
C SER A 247 -38.52 -2.69 -27.13
N ILE A 248 -37.34 -2.62 -26.52
CA ILE A 248 -36.68 -3.72 -25.80
C ILE A 248 -36.62 -3.32 -24.33
N GLU A 249 -37.30 -4.06 -23.46
CA GLU A 249 -37.38 -3.73 -22.03
C GLU A 249 -36.76 -4.82 -21.16
N LYS A 250 -36.63 -6.05 -21.69
CA LYS A 250 -36.15 -7.20 -20.95
C LYS A 250 -35.00 -7.89 -21.68
N PHE A 251 -34.14 -8.53 -20.90
CA PHE A 251 -33.06 -9.36 -21.41
C PHE A 251 -33.57 -10.51 -22.31
N GLU A 252 -34.72 -11.09 -21.99
CA GLU A 252 -35.38 -12.10 -22.82
C GLU A 252 -35.71 -11.61 -24.23
N ASP A 253 -36.06 -10.33 -24.39
CA ASP A 253 -36.43 -9.77 -25.69
C ASP A 253 -35.23 -9.75 -26.64
N LEU A 254 -34.03 -9.55 -26.10
CA LEU A 254 -32.78 -9.57 -26.87
C LEU A 254 -32.51 -10.93 -27.51
N LYS A 255 -32.98 -12.04 -26.93
CA LYS A 255 -32.75 -13.39 -27.47
C LYS A 255 -33.36 -13.58 -28.86
N ASN A 256 -34.34 -12.74 -29.23
CA ASN A 256 -34.92 -12.71 -30.58
C ASN A 256 -34.04 -11.99 -31.61
N TYR A 257 -33.00 -11.28 -31.17
CA TYR A 257 -32.11 -10.48 -31.99
C TYR A 257 -30.65 -10.81 -31.68
N ASN A 258 -30.11 -11.85 -32.34
CA ASN A 258 -28.80 -12.42 -32.01
C ASN A 258 -27.66 -11.39 -31.97
N GLU A 259 -27.63 -10.43 -32.91
CA GLU A 259 -26.61 -9.38 -32.94
C GLU A 259 -26.59 -8.54 -31.64
N TYR A 260 -27.75 -8.04 -31.19
CA TYR A 260 -27.83 -7.23 -29.97
C TYR A 260 -27.64 -8.07 -28.72
N PHE A 261 -28.06 -9.33 -28.72
CA PHE A 261 -27.80 -10.26 -27.63
C PHE A 261 -26.30 -10.49 -27.42
N GLU A 262 -25.57 -10.79 -28.51
CA GLU A 262 -24.12 -10.96 -28.47
C GLU A 262 -23.41 -9.66 -28.08
N HIS A 263 -23.84 -8.53 -28.68
CA HIS A 263 -23.31 -7.21 -28.35
C HIS A 263 -23.52 -6.88 -26.86
N PHE A 264 -24.72 -7.08 -26.34
CA PHE A 264 -25.05 -6.84 -24.93
C PHE A 264 -24.17 -7.68 -24.00
N ASN A 265 -24.06 -8.99 -24.25
CA ASN A 265 -23.22 -9.86 -23.43
C ASN A 265 -21.75 -9.47 -23.47
N ARG A 266 -21.24 -9.03 -24.63
CA ARG A 266 -19.87 -8.51 -24.77
C ARG A 266 -19.66 -7.21 -23.98
N ASN A 267 -20.61 -6.28 -24.02
CA ASN A 267 -20.52 -5.00 -23.28
C ASN A 267 -20.65 -5.22 -21.78
N ARG A 268 -21.56 -6.10 -21.34
CA ARG A 268 -21.66 -6.55 -19.95
C ARG A 268 -20.36 -7.20 -19.48
N ASN A 269 -19.74 -8.06 -20.30
CA ASN A 269 -18.42 -8.62 -20.02
C ASN A 269 -17.38 -7.51 -19.80
N CYS A 270 -17.30 -6.52 -20.70
CA CYS A 270 -16.37 -5.40 -20.58
C CYS A 270 -16.61 -4.57 -19.32
N PHE A 271 -17.86 -4.32 -18.93
CA PHE A 271 -18.20 -3.66 -17.67
C PHE A 271 -17.58 -4.38 -16.46
N TYR A 272 -17.72 -5.70 -16.36
CA TYR A 272 -17.11 -6.47 -15.26
C TYR A 272 -15.57 -6.49 -15.30
N TRP A 273 -14.95 -6.35 -16.47
CA TRP A 273 -13.50 -6.13 -16.57
C TRP A 273 -13.09 -4.81 -15.92
N ALA A 274 -13.78 -3.71 -16.26
CA ALA A 274 -13.52 -2.39 -15.66
C ALA A 274 -13.79 -2.38 -14.15
N GLU A 275 -14.88 -3.01 -13.68
CA GLU A 275 -15.14 -3.18 -12.25
C GLU A 275 -14.02 -3.96 -11.54
N ALA A 276 -13.51 -5.02 -12.16
CA ALA A 276 -12.37 -5.75 -11.62
C ALA A 276 -11.07 -4.93 -11.64
N LEU A 277 -10.86 -4.04 -12.61
CA LEU A 277 -9.73 -3.10 -12.59
C LEU A 277 -9.87 -2.09 -11.44
N ASN A 278 -11.07 -1.55 -11.23
CA ASN A 278 -11.39 -0.63 -10.15
C ASN A 278 -11.15 -1.27 -8.78
N GLN A 279 -11.67 -2.49 -8.58
CA GLN A 279 -11.41 -3.27 -7.37
C GLN A 279 -9.92 -3.57 -7.19
N PHE A 280 -9.23 -3.98 -8.26
CA PHE A 280 -7.80 -4.23 -8.23
C PHE A 280 -7.01 -2.99 -7.77
N SER A 281 -7.36 -1.80 -8.27
CA SER A 281 -6.78 -0.52 -7.83
C SER A 281 -6.98 -0.30 -6.33
N ARG A 282 -8.19 -0.54 -5.80
CA ARG A 282 -8.49 -0.41 -4.37
C ARG A 282 -7.71 -1.39 -3.50
N ASP A 283 -7.45 -2.60 -4.00
CA ASP A 283 -6.79 -3.64 -3.22
C ASP A 283 -5.26 -3.54 -3.24
N HIS A 284 -4.66 -2.91 -4.25
CA HIS A 284 -3.20 -2.96 -4.49
C HIS A 284 -2.48 -1.61 -4.48
N LEU A 285 -3.20 -0.50 -4.35
CA LEU A 285 -2.63 0.85 -4.26
C LEU A 285 -3.10 1.56 -2.99
N PRO A 286 -2.36 2.50 -2.38
CA PRO A 286 -2.74 3.19 -1.14
C PRO A 286 -4.12 3.88 -1.18
N PRO A 287 -4.90 3.98 -0.08
CA PRO A 287 -6.27 4.53 -0.07
C PRO A 287 -6.47 5.89 -0.76
N GLU A 288 -5.47 6.75 -0.70
CA GLU A 288 -5.43 8.09 -1.26
C GLU A 288 -5.17 8.13 -2.78
N ASN A 289 -4.86 6.99 -3.41
CA ASN A 289 -4.62 6.94 -4.85
C ASN A 289 -5.91 7.18 -5.66
N THR A 290 -5.77 7.89 -6.78
CA THR A 290 -6.87 8.20 -7.73
C THR A 290 -6.73 7.46 -9.06
N CYS A 291 -5.86 6.45 -9.16
CA CYS A 291 -5.42 5.90 -10.46
C CYS A 291 -6.56 5.41 -11.35
N PHE A 292 -7.59 4.75 -10.82
CA PHE A 292 -8.73 4.33 -11.64
C PHE A 292 -9.61 5.51 -12.08
N GLU A 293 -9.80 6.50 -11.22
CA GLU A 293 -10.59 7.70 -11.54
C GLU A 293 -9.87 8.55 -12.59
N ASP A 294 -8.56 8.71 -12.48
CA ASP A 294 -7.73 9.41 -13.47
C ASP A 294 -7.79 8.70 -14.83
N LEU A 295 -7.71 7.36 -14.83
CA LEU A 295 -7.85 6.55 -16.05
C LEU A 295 -9.23 6.71 -16.68
N LYS A 296 -10.28 6.72 -15.86
CA LYS A 296 -11.66 6.91 -16.31
C LYS A 296 -11.86 8.30 -16.91
N GLU A 297 -11.27 9.33 -16.32
CA GLU A 297 -11.31 10.69 -16.84
C GLU A 297 -10.54 10.83 -18.16
N GLU A 298 -9.36 10.22 -18.29
CA GLU A 298 -8.62 10.18 -19.58
C GLU A 298 -9.44 9.51 -20.68
N VAL A 299 -10.08 8.37 -20.40
CA VAL A 299 -10.98 7.71 -21.36
C VAL A 299 -12.16 8.61 -21.70
N PHE A 300 -12.77 9.27 -20.71
CA PHE A 300 -13.87 10.20 -20.94
C PHE A 300 -13.48 11.32 -21.91
N GLN A 301 -12.37 12.01 -21.65
CA GLN A 301 -11.86 13.07 -22.51
C GLN A 301 -11.56 12.58 -23.93
N GLY A 302 -11.09 11.34 -24.07
CA GLY A 302 -10.81 10.74 -25.37
C GLY A 302 -12.04 10.37 -26.21
N VAL A 303 -13.22 10.20 -25.59
CA VAL A 303 -14.41 9.66 -26.29
C VAL A 303 -15.63 10.58 -26.27
N ILE A 304 -15.64 11.62 -25.44
CA ILE A 304 -16.81 12.49 -25.24
C ILE A 304 -17.28 13.15 -26.54
N ASP A 305 -16.36 13.63 -27.38
CA ASP A 305 -16.71 14.25 -28.67
C ASP A 305 -17.28 13.22 -29.65
N THR A 306 -16.76 11.99 -29.66
CA THR A 306 -17.33 10.89 -30.46
C THR A 306 -18.74 10.58 -29.99
N CYS A 307 -18.96 10.47 -28.67
CA CYS A 307 -20.27 10.24 -28.07
C CYS A 307 -21.27 11.35 -28.42
N ASN A 308 -20.81 12.61 -28.41
CA ASN A 308 -21.63 13.79 -28.66
C ASN A 308 -21.82 14.11 -30.15
N SER A 309 -21.13 13.42 -31.06
CA SER A 309 -21.31 13.60 -32.50
C SER A 309 -22.69 13.11 -32.99
N GLN A 310 -22.99 13.34 -34.27
CA GLN A 310 -24.24 12.88 -34.87
C GLN A 310 -24.11 11.41 -35.29
N HIS A 311 -25.11 10.60 -34.89
CA HIS A 311 -25.21 9.17 -35.21
C HIS A 311 -26.62 8.85 -35.70
N LYS A 312 -26.78 7.82 -36.52
CA LYS A 312 -28.09 7.40 -37.05
C LYS A 312 -28.95 6.73 -35.98
N SER A 313 -28.32 6.15 -34.97
CA SER A 313 -28.99 5.55 -33.82
C SER A 313 -28.11 5.56 -32.57
N GLY A 314 -28.73 5.34 -31.41
CA GLY A 314 -28.01 5.08 -30.15
C GLY A 314 -27.06 3.89 -30.25
N TYR A 315 -27.45 2.81 -30.94
CA TYR A 315 -26.56 1.65 -31.16
C TYR A 315 -25.29 2.03 -31.93
N GLU A 316 -25.41 2.82 -33.01
CA GLU A 316 -24.25 3.31 -33.76
C GLU A 316 -23.35 4.19 -32.88
N ASN A 317 -23.94 5.00 -32.00
CA ASN A 317 -23.20 5.82 -31.04
C ASN A 317 -22.37 4.95 -30.08
N VAL A 318 -22.99 3.93 -29.47
CA VAL A 318 -22.28 2.98 -28.57
C VAL A 318 -21.11 2.34 -29.30
N LEU A 319 -21.33 1.83 -30.52
CA LEU A 319 -20.29 1.18 -31.32
C LEU A 319 -19.12 2.12 -31.61
N LYS A 320 -19.39 3.34 -32.08
CA LYS A 320 -18.32 4.29 -32.41
C LYS A 320 -17.57 4.77 -31.17
N THR A 321 -18.28 5.09 -30.09
CA THR A 321 -17.66 5.59 -28.85
C THR A 321 -16.78 4.50 -28.22
N THR A 322 -17.30 3.28 -28.05
CA THR A 322 -16.52 2.19 -27.47
C THR A 322 -15.35 1.77 -28.36
N ASN A 323 -15.50 1.79 -29.68
CA ASN A 323 -14.40 1.57 -30.62
C ASN A 323 -13.31 2.63 -30.48
N GLU A 324 -13.68 3.91 -30.31
CA GLU A 324 -12.71 4.98 -30.08
C GLU A 324 -11.93 4.78 -28.77
N ALA A 325 -12.63 4.36 -27.70
CA ALA A 325 -11.99 4.01 -26.43
C ALA A 325 -10.88 2.97 -26.60
N THR A 326 -11.05 1.97 -27.47
CA THR A 326 -10.03 0.94 -27.71
C THR A 326 -8.73 1.48 -28.32
N LYS A 327 -8.83 2.57 -29.09
CA LYS A 327 -7.71 3.16 -29.84
C LYS A 327 -6.89 4.15 -29.02
N LEU A 328 -7.41 4.61 -27.88
CA LEU A 328 -6.73 5.59 -27.03
C LEU A 328 -5.36 5.08 -26.60
N ASN A 329 -4.32 5.87 -26.87
CA ASN A 329 -2.97 5.60 -26.39
C ASN A 329 -2.77 6.29 -25.03
N LEU A 330 -3.12 5.58 -23.97
CA LEU A 330 -3.04 6.08 -22.59
C LEU A 330 -1.60 5.88 -22.07
N ILE A 331 -1.05 6.89 -21.39
CA ILE A 331 0.34 6.90 -20.93
C ILE A 331 0.36 7.46 -19.49
N GLY A 332 1.22 6.91 -18.64
CA GLY A 332 1.53 7.52 -17.33
C GLY A 332 0.63 7.08 -16.17
N ASN A 333 -0.40 6.27 -16.42
CA ASN A 333 -1.24 5.72 -15.36
C ASN A 333 -0.72 4.36 -14.85
N ALA A 334 -0.63 4.20 -13.52
CA ALA A 334 -0.08 3.00 -12.86
C ALA A 334 -0.84 1.70 -13.17
N LEU A 335 -2.12 1.79 -13.54
CA LEU A 335 -2.95 0.62 -13.85
C LEU A 335 -2.75 0.09 -15.27
N LEU A 336 -2.09 0.83 -16.16
CA LEU A 336 -1.99 0.48 -17.58
C LEU A 336 -1.30 -0.86 -17.83
N GLU A 337 -0.33 -1.23 -17.00
CA GLU A 337 0.34 -2.54 -17.08
C GLU A 337 -0.64 -3.71 -16.84
N LYS A 338 -1.74 -3.45 -16.12
CA LYS A 338 -2.75 -4.46 -15.74
C LYS A 338 -4.08 -4.29 -16.49
N ALA A 339 -4.27 -3.16 -17.16
CA ALA A 339 -5.42 -2.88 -18.01
C ALA A 339 -5.36 -3.70 -19.31
N GLN A 340 -6.53 -3.94 -19.89
CA GLN A 340 -6.78 -4.66 -21.14
C GLN A 340 -7.76 -3.84 -21.98
N VAL A 341 -7.96 -4.23 -23.23
CA VAL A 341 -8.87 -3.54 -24.15
C VAL A 341 -10.31 -3.51 -23.60
N GLN A 342 -10.75 -4.59 -22.97
CA GLN A 342 -12.07 -4.71 -22.34
C GLN A 342 -12.29 -3.65 -21.27
N ASP A 343 -11.26 -3.27 -20.52
CA ASP A 343 -11.39 -2.27 -19.45
C ASP A 343 -11.72 -0.89 -20.03
N LYS A 344 -11.14 -0.51 -21.18
CA LYS A 344 -11.45 0.78 -21.83
C LYS A 344 -12.91 0.85 -22.27
N ILE A 345 -13.44 -0.24 -22.82
CA ILE A 345 -14.87 -0.34 -23.17
C ILE A 345 -15.73 -0.32 -21.92
N GLY A 346 -15.36 -1.09 -20.88
CA GLY A 346 -16.08 -1.13 -19.61
C GLY A 346 -16.12 0.22 -18.90
N ILE A 347 -15.04 1.00 -18.99
CA ILE A 347 -14.97 2.37 -18.47
C ILE A 347 -16.02 3.27 -19.14
N CYS A 348 -16.29 3.12 -20.44
CA CYS A 348 -17.41 3.83 -21.08
C CYS A 348 -18.75 3.49 -20.43
N HIS A 349 -18.94 2.26 -19.96
CA HIS A 349 -20.14 1.86 -19.22
C HIS A 349 -20.19 2.41 -17.79
N HIS A 350 -19.05 2.56 -17.10
CA HIS A 350 -19.00 3.29 -15.83
C HIS A 350 -19.40 4.77 -16.03
N LEU A 351 -18.87 5.40 -17.07
CA LEU A 351 -19.22 6.78 -17.43
C LEU A 351 -20.70 6.91 -17.82
N ALA A 352 -21.27 5.90 -18.49
CA ALA A 352 -22.72 5.84 -18.76
C ALA A 352 -23.55 5.66 -17.48
N ASN A 353 -23.06 4.87 -16.51
CA ASN A 353 -23.69 4.77 -15.20
C ASN A 353 -23.76 6.11 -14.46
N GLU A 354 -22.72 6.94 -14.63
CA GLU A 354 -22.61 8.28 -14.08
C GLU A 354 -23.34 9.35 -14.92
N ASN A 355 -24.00 8.96 -16.03
CA ASN A 355 -24.58 9.86 -17.04
C ASN A 355 -23.59 10.86 -17.65
N LYS A 356 -22.28 10.62 -17.54
CA LYS A 356 -21.24 11.39 -18.23
C LYS A 356 -21.25 11.08 -19.74
N LEU A 357 -21.54 9.84 -20.11
CA LEU A 357 -21.80 9.43 -21.50
C LEU A 357 -23.27 9.04 -21.67
N ASN A 358 -23.91 9.55 -22.72
CA ASN A 358 -25.30 9.27 -23.05
C ASN A 358 -25.40 8.84 -24.51
N TRP A 359 -25.83 7.60 -24.75
CA TRP A 359 -25.87 7.04 -26.11
C TRP A 359 -27.03 7.56 -26.94
N ILE A 360 -28.12 7.92 -26.27
CA ILE A 360 -29.28 8.58 -26.86
C ILE A 360 -29.39 9.98 -26.28
N LYS A 361 -29.55 10.96 -27.17
CA LYS A 361 -29.89 12.32 -26.80
C LYS A 361 -31.42 12.36 -26.62
N LYS A 362 -31.86 12.51 -25.38
CA LYS A 362 -33.27 12.75 -25.07
C LYS A 362 -33.62 14.23 -25.24
#